data_AF-A0A8S0PK13-F1
#
_entry.id   AF-A0A8S0PK13-F1
#
_cell.length_a   1.000
_cell.length_b   1.000
_cell.length_c   1.000
_cell.angle_alpha   90.00
_cell.angle_beta   90.00
_cell.angle_gamma   90.00
#
_symmetry.space_group_name_H-M   'P 1'
#
loop_
_entity.id
_entity.type
_entity.pdbx_description
1 polymer ?
#
loop_
_entity_poly.entity_id
_entity_poly.type
_entity_poly.pdbx_seq_one_letter_code
_entity_poly.pdbx_strand_id
1 'polypeptide(L)'
;MQAFKAANPGCILEDFVRWHSPSDWMENETNTEVNETSDGGDLLYVKGQLSRRMQKEGNLWRELWKMAKPVPAVRQTPLYDEDLAV
;
A
#
# COMPACT_ATOMS: atom_id res chain seq x y z
N MET A 1 2.55 9.05 -2.85
CA MET A 1 3.35 7.84 -2.55
C MET A 1 4.68 8.15 -1.87
N GLN A 2 5.48 9.10 -2.37
CA GLN A 2 6.83 9.38 -1.84
C GLN A 2 6.85 9.68 -0.33
N ALA A 3 5.94 10.54 0.17
CA ALA A 3 5.84 10.86 1.59
C ALA A 3 5.51 9.63 2.45
N PHE A 4 4.61 8.76 1.96
CA PHE A 4 4.25 7.54 2.66
C PHE A 4 5.45 6.60 2.81
N LYS A 5 6.23 6.40 1.74
CA LYS A 5 7.48 5.61 1.82
C LYS A 5 8.54 6.23 2.72
N ALA A 6 8.62 7.57 2.77
CA ALA A 6 9.55 8.25 3.66
C ALA A 6 9.17 8.07 5.14
N ALA A 7 7.88 8.08 5.45
CA ALA A 7 7.37 7.90 6.80
C ALA A 7 7.36 6.44 7.25
N ASN A 8 7.28 5.47 6.32
CA ASN A 8 7.16 4.04 6.60
C ASN A 8 8.28 3.25 5.90
N PRO A 9 9.47 3.12 6.51
CA PRO A 9 10.56 2.32 5.95
C PRO A 9 10.16 0.85 5.80
N GLY A 10 10.47 0.26 4.64
CA GLY A 10 10.16 -1.14 4.34
C GLY A 10 8.73 -1.41 3.89
N CYS A 11 7.87 -0.38 3.80
CA CYS A 11 6.50 -0.57 3.35
C CYS A 11 6.42 -1.04 1.89
N ILE A 12 5.38 -1.81 1.59
CA ILE A 12 5.03 -2.29 0.25
C ILE A 12 3.75 -1.58 -0.24
N LEU A 13 3.36 -1.84 -1.50
CA LEU A 13 2.20 -1.18 -2.11
C LEU A 13 0.91 -1.52 -1.36
N GLU A 14 0.83 -2.74 -0.87
CA GLU A 14 -0.24 -3.31 -0.06
C GLU A 14 -0.53 -2.44 1.18
N ASP A 15 0.52 -2.04 1.91
CA ASP A 15 0.39 -1.18 3.09
C ASP A 15 -0.21 0.17 2.72
N PHE A 16 0.23 0.74 1.59
CA PHE A 16 -0.28 2.00 1.10
C PHE A 16 -1.73 1.89 0.62
N VAL A 17 -2.08 0.83 -0.11
CA VAL A 17 -3.45 0.61 -0.62
C VAL A 17 -4.42 0.36 0.52
N ARG A 18 -4.03 -0.41 1.54
CA ARG A 18 -4.85 -0.64 2.74
C ARG A 18 -5.27 0.67 3.42
N TRP A 19 -4.37 1.66 3.43
CA TRP A 19 -4.63 2.97 4.00
C TRP A 19 -5.35 3.94 3.03
N HIS A 20 -4.95 3.97 1.76
CA HIS A 20 -5.39 4.97 0.78
C HIS A 20 -6.65 4.56 0.00
N SER A 21 -6.83 3.27 -0.26
CA SER A 21 -7.96 2.72 -1.00
C SER A 21 -8.45 1.42 -0.35
N PRO A 22 -9.18 1.50 0.77
CA PRO A 22 -9.74 0.31 1.44
C PRO A 22 -10.57 -0.56 0.49
N SER A 23 -11.26 0.03 -0.50
CA SER A 23 -12.00 -0.71 -1.52
C SER A 23 -11.12 -1.53 -2.48
N ASP A 24 -9.83 -1.19 -2.60
CA ASP A 24 -8.85 -1.96 -3.37
C ASP A 24 -8.07 -2.98 -2.52
N TRP A 25 -8.42 -3.12 -1.25
CA TRP A 25 -7.90 -4.15 -0.36
C TRP A 25 -8.95 -5.25 -0.18
N MET A 26 -8.56 -6.51 -0.42
CA MET A 26 -9.41 -7.67 -0.22
C MET A 26 -8.85 -8.48 0.95
N GLU A 27 -9.67 -8.69 1.98
CA GLU A 27 -9.32 -9.61 3.07
C GLU A 27 -9.40 -11.04 2.52
N ASN A 28 -8.37 -11.86 2.77
CA ASN A 28 -8.48 -13.29 2.43
C ASN A 28 -9.39 -13.95 3.47
N GLU A 29 -10.48 -14.56 3.02
CA GLU A 29 -11.41 -15.33 3.85
C GLU A 29 -10.83 -16.67 4.33
N THR A 30 -9.56 -16.97 4.03
CA THR A 30 -8.88 -18.19 4.46
C THR A 30 -8.31 -18.03 5.87
N ASN A 31 -9.18 -18.10 6.87
CA ASN A 31 -8.87 -18.60 8.22
C ASN A 31 -10.17 -19.02 8.96
N THR A 32 -11.13 -19.60 8.23
CA THR A 32 -12.19 -20.44 8.84
C THR A 32 -11.99 -21.90 8.43
N GLU A 33 -10.73 -22.36 8.37
CA GLU A 33 -10.42 -23.78 8.45
C GLU A 33 -9.29 -23.90 9.45
N VAL A 34 -9.70 -24.12 10.70
CA VAL A 34 -8.83 -24.38 11.83
C VAL A 34 -8.07 -25.67 11.51
N ASN A 35 -6.86 -25.57 10.96
CA ASN A 35 -5.89 -26.63 11.09
C ASN A 35 -5.34 -26.53 12.51
N GLU A 36 -6.04 -27.17 13.44
CA GLU A 36 -5.63 -27.41 14.82
C GLU A 36 -4.37 -28.30 14.87
N THR A 37 -3.23 -27.81 14.41
CA THR A 37 -1.96 -28.44 14.75
C THR A 37 -0.83 -27.40 14.72
N SER A 38 -0.20 -27.25 15.88
CA SER A 38 1.14 -26.68 16.11
C SER A 38 1.17 -25.25 16.66
N ASP A 39 1.14 -25.20 18.00
CA ASP A 39 2.10 -24.52 18.86
C ASP A 39 2.46 -23.05 18.56
N GLY A 40 2.04 -22.17 19.47
CA GLY A 40 2.79 -20.96 19.80
C GLY A 40 2.53 -19.70 18.96
N GLY A 41 1.47 -18.96 19.31
CA GLY A 41 1.64 -17.52 19.60
C GLY A 41 1.72 -16.51 18.45
N ASP A 42 1.32 -16.83 17.22
CA ASP A 42 1.21 -15.81 16.17
C ASP A 42 -0.24 -15.29 16.04
N LEU A 43 -0.47 -14.07 16.53
CA LEU A 43 -1.70 -13.32 16.32
C LEU A 43 -2.02 -13.33 14.82
N LEU A 44 -3.17 -13.90 14.45
CA LEU A 44 -3.60 -14.09 13.07
C LEU A 44 -3.66 -12.74 12.32
N TYR A 45 -2.54 -12.33 11.71
CA TYR A 45 -2.57 -11.33 10.66
C TYR A 45 -3.34 -11.94 9.51
N VAL A 46 -4.60 -11.54 9.35
CA VAL A 46 -5.41 -11.85 8.17
C VAL A 46 -4.64 -11.29 6.97
N LYS A 47 -3.95 -12.17 6.26
CA LYS A 47 -3.10 -11.81 5.13
C LYS A 47 -4.01 -11.45 3.95
N GLY A 48 -4.38 -10.17 3.83
CA GLY A 48 -5.15 -9.67 2.70
C GLY A 48 -4.31 -9.49 1.43
N GLN A 49 -4.97 -9.17 0.33
CA GLN A 49 -4.38 -9.00 -0.99
C GLN A 49 -4.97 -7.80 -1.74
N LEU A 50 -4.25 -7.28 -2.72
CA LEU A 50 -4.71 -6.20 -3.60
C LEU A 50 -5.92 -6.64 -4.45
N SER A 51 -6.81 -5.73 -4.81
CA SER A 51 -7.93 -6.00 -5.71
C SER A 51 -7.46 -6.49 -7.09
N ARG A 52 -8.33 -7.19 -7.83
CA ARG A 52 -8.02 -7.65 -9.21
C ARG A 52 -7.58 -6.49 -10.11
N ARG A 53 -8.20 -5.31 -9.98
CA ARG A 53 -7.82 -4.10 -10.72
C ARG A 53 -6.40 -3.64 -10.38
N MET A 54 -6.05 -3.69 -9.11
CA MET A 54 -4.75 -3.27 -8.61
C MET A 54 -3.63 -4.27 -8.93
N GLN A 55 -3.96 -5.56 -9.05
CA GLN A 55 -3.01 -6.62 -9.45
C GLN A 55 -2.70 -6.66 -10.95
N LYS A 56 -3.56 -6.05 -11.80
CA LYS A 56 -3.45 -6.09 -13.26
C LYS A 56 -2.04 -5.71 -13.76
N GLU A 57 -1.56 -6.39 -14.79
CA GLU A 57 -0.33 -6.00 -15.48
C GLU A 57 -0.47 -4.62 -16.15
N GLY A 58 0.61 -3.83 -16.13
CA GLY A 58 0.58 -2.43 -16.57
C GLY A 58 -0.28 -1.51 -15.68
N ASN A 59 -0.56 -1.91 -14.43
CA ASN A 59 -1.27 -1.04 -13.50
C ASN A 59 -0.41 0.18 -13.12
N LEU A 60 -0.93 1.37 -13.42
CA LEU A 60 -0.25 2.64 -13.18
C LEU A 60 0.15 2.85 -11.71
N TRP A 61 -0.66 2.42 -10.74
CA TRP A 61 -0.30 2.54 -9.32
C TRP A 61 0.92 1.71 -8.95
N ARG A 62 1.07 0.51 -9.53
CA ARG A 62 2.27 -0.32 -9.33
C ARG A 62 3.52 0.33 -9.92
N GLU A 63 3.40 0.94 -11.11
CA GLU A 63 4.49 1.64 -11.77
C GLU A 63 4.90 2.90 -11.01
N LEU A 64 3.93 3.75 -10.66
CA LEU A 64 4.15 4.94 -9.84
C LEU A 64 4.76 4.58 -8.48
N TRP A 65 4.32 3.48 -7.87
CA TRP A 65 4.91 2.98 -6.63
C TRP A 65 6.36 2.60 -6.82
N LYS A 66 6.71 1.84 -7.87
CA LYS A 66 8.10 1.48 -8.17
C LYS A 66 8.98 2.71 -8.40
N MET A 67 8.47 3.72 -9.11
CA MET A 67 9.21 4.95 -9.42
C MET A 67 9.32 5.92 -8.23
N ALA A 68 8.39 5.86 -7.28
CA ALA A 68 8.37 6.76 -6.13
C ALA A 68 9.54 6.51 -5.17
N LYS A 69 10.39 7.53 -5.00
CA LYS A 69 11.45 7.58 -3.99
C LYS A 69 10.87 7.97 -2.60
N PRO A 70 11.48 7.54 -1.49
CA PRO A 70 11.07 7.95 -0.15
C PRO A 70 11.49 9.41 0.11
N VAL A 71 10.65 10.36 -0.26
CA VAL A 71 10.89 11.80 -0.05
C VAL A 71 9.80 12.35 0.89
N PRO A 72 10.16 12.95 2.05
CA PRO A 72 9.19 13.59 2.94
C PRO A 72 8.40 14.68 2.23
N ALA A 73 7.14 14.90 2.63
CA ALA A 73 6.27 15.91 1.99
C ALA A 73 6.92 17.30 1.92
N VAL A 74 7.60 17.71 2.99
CA VAL A 74 8.30 19.01 3.07
C VAL A 74 9.48 19.18 2.10
N ARG A 75 9.93 18.09 1.45
CA ARG A 75 11.02 18.10 0.46
C ARG A 75 10.54 17.79 -0.96
N GLN A 76 9.25 17.58 -1.16
CA GLN A 76 8.69 17.36 -2.49
C GLN A 76 8.47 18.70 -3.18
N THR A 77 8.69 18.73 -4.50
CA THR A 77 8.34 19.90 -5.32
C THR A 77 6.83 20.14 -5.22
N PRO A 78 6.37 21.36 -4.88
CA PRO A 78 4.96 21.69 -4.90
C PRO A 78 4.33 21.35 -6.25
N LEU A 79 3.15 20.73 -6.23
CA LEU A 79 2.40 20.43 -7.46
C LEU A 79 1.73 21.67 -8.05
N TYR A 80 1.44 22.64 -7.19
CA TYR A 80 0.84 23.90 -7.52
C TYR A 80 1.84 25.00 -7.21
N ASP A 81 2.01 25.89 -8.17
CA ASP A 81 2.80 27.10 -8.04
C ASP A 81 1.83 28.28 -8.11
N GLU A 82 1.69 28.98 -6.99
CA GLU A 82 0.79 30.12 -6.85
C GLU A 82 1.24 31.29 -7.73
N ASP A 83 2.54 31.44 -7.97
CA ASP A 83 3.11 32.50 -8.81
C ASP A 83 2.79 32.30 -10.31
N LEU A 84 2.40 31.08 -10.70
CA LEU A 84 1.98 30.72 -12.05
C LEU A 84 0.46 30.65 -12.20
N ALA A 85 -0.30 30.94 -11.14
CA ALA A 85 -1.76 30.94 -11.19
C ALA A 85 -2.27 32.27 -11.80
N VAL A 86 -2.99 32.16 -12.92
CA VAL A 86 -3.62 33.28 -13.66
C VAL A 86 -4.98 33.63 -13.08
#